data_AF-A0A951EX27-F1
#
_entry.id   AF-A0A951EX27-F1
#
_cell.length_a   1.000
_cell.length_b   1.000
_cell.length_c   1.000
_cell.angle_alpha   90.00
_cell.angle_beta   90.00
_cell.angle_gamma   90.00
#
_symmetry.space_group_name_H-M   'P 1'
#
loop_
_entity.id
_entity.type
_entity.pdbx_description
1 polymer ?
#
loop_
_entity_poly.entity_id
_entity_poly.type
_entity_poly.pdbx_seq_one_letter_code
_entity_poly.pdbx_strand_id
1 'polypeptide(L)'
;MEGKYISVPGSKTHELPPLLVQPSDPEGVPELDSMILEAEDMLAPSDAEYALVEQRKFDLALQMAEQYRALRSQWHWGDSVLGWIRQCEITFECEEVLRKLLHPDVWPHASRASFVALLNEKHVTVPGVTLENAVGLRLTFRQPPPIDCFSNQFLLYLNSTVAASAYQTWAHLIPDERVLFPPNRFHFEVVDLTN
;
A
#
# COMPACT_ATOMS: atom_id res chain seq x y z
N MET A 1 -19.32 4.04 0.51
CA MET A 1 -18.88 5.18 -0.31
C MET A 1 -19.98 5.46 -1.31
N GLU A 2 -20.56 6.66 -1.29
CA GLU A 2 -21.50 7.10 -2.32
C GLU A 2 -20.68 7.79 -3.41
N GLY A 3 -20.68 7.21 -4.61
CA GLY A 3 -20.03 7.76 -5.79
C GLY A 3 -20.81 7.35 -7.03
N LYS A 4 -20.77 8.17 -8.07
CA LYS A 4 -21.53 7.93 -9.30
C LYS A 4 -20.70 7.07 -10.23
N TYR A 5 -21.25 5.98 -10.75
CA TYR A 5 -20.55 5.20 -11.77
C TYR A 5 -20.44 5.96 -13.09
N ILE A 6 -19.26 5.93 -13.71
CA ILE A 6 -19.10 6.46 -15.07
C ILE A 6 -19.96 5.66 -16.05
N SER A 7 -20.53 6.36 -17.03
CA SER A 7 -21.14 5.72 -18.18
C SER A 7 -20.05 5.30 -19.16
N VAL A 8 -19.66 4.02 -19.16
CA VAL A 8 -18.76 3.46 -20.17
C VAL A 8 -19.56 3.14 -21.44
N PRO A 9 -19.26 3.75 -22.61
CA PRO A 9 -19.97 3.47 -23.85
C PRO A 9 -19.96 1.98 -24.23
N GLY A 10 -21.03 1.52 -24.87
CA GLY A 10 -21.20 0.11 -25.27
C GLY A 10 -21.60 -0.81 -24.11
N SER A 11 -21.74 -2.11 -24.40
CA SER A 11 -22.13 -3.15 -23.44
C SER A 11 -21.01 -4.16 -23.15
N LYS A 12 -19.83 -3.95 -23.73
CA LYS A 12 -18.68 -4.85 -23.58
C LYS A 12 -18.09 -4.74 -22.16
N THR A 13 -17.60 -5.88 -21.65
CA THR A 13 -16.70 -5.96 -20.50
C THR A 13 -15.26 -5.78 -20.97
N HIS A 14 -14.53 -4.84 -20.36
CA HIS A 14 -13.14 -4.53 -20.69
C HIS A 14 -12.19 -5.36 -19.83
N GLU A 15 -11.21 -5.95 -20.49
CA GLU A 15 -10.14 -6.72 -19.84
C GLU A 15 -9.03 -5.77 -19.42
N LEU A 16 -8.78 -5.69 -18.11
CA LEU A 16 -7.64 -4.97 -17.55
C LEU A 16 -6.45 -5.93 -17.39
N PRO A 17 -5.21 -5.41 -17.36
CA PRO A 17 -4.04 -6.20 -17.00
C PRO A 17 -4.24 -6.93 -15.65
N PRO A 18 -3.56 -8.07 -15.43
CA PRO A 18 -3.60 -8.73 -14.13
C PRO A 18 -2.92 -7.87 -13.05
N LEU A 19 -3.50 -7.85 -11.84
CA LEU A 19 -2.86 -7.27 -10.68
C LEU A 19 -1.78 -8.23 -10.17
N LEU A 20 -0.52 -7.86 -10.38
CA LEU A 20 0.62 -8.64 -9.91
C LEU A 20 1.01 -8.21 -8.48
N VAL A 21 0.84 -9.11 -7.53
CA VAL A 21 1.21 -8.90 -6.12
C VAL A 21 2.66 -9.32 -5.96
N GLN A 22 3.54 -8.37 -5.66
CA GLN A 22 4.95 -8.67 -5.44
C GLN A 22 5.15 -9.43 -4.13
N PRO A 23 6.10 -10.37 -4.08
CA PRO A 23 6.49 -10.98 -2.83
C PRO A 23 7.00 -9.89 -1.88
N SER A 24 6.50 -9.88 -0.65
CA SER A 24 7.20 -9.25 0.45
C SER A 24 8.48 -10.05 0.70
N ASP A 25 9.64 -9.46 0.44
CA ASP A 25 10.98 -10.07 0.54
C ASP A 25 11.06 -11.19 1.60
N PRO A 26 11.36 -12.44 1.22
CA PRO A 26 11.78 -13.46 2.17
C PRO A 26 13.30 -13.31 2.38
N GLU A 27 13.73 -12.77 3.53
CA GLU A 27 14.92 -13.22 4.29
C GLU A 27 15.27 -12.33 5.50
N GLY A 28 14.41 -12.40 6.52
CA GLY A 28 14.71 -12.81 7.90
C GLY A 28 15.91 -12.32 8.74
N VAL A 29 17.10 -12.05 8.20
CA VAL A 29 18.34 -11.94 9.04
C VAL A 29 18.87 -10.51 9.19
N PRO A 30 18.99 -9.68 8.14
CA PRO A 30 19.51 -8.32 8.28
C PRO A 30 18.60 -7.40 9.10
N GLU A 31 17.30 -7.70 9.11
CA GLU A 31 16.29 -6.93 9.86
C GLU A 31 16.44 -7.13 11.37
N LEU A 32 16.68 -8.36 11.84
CA LEU A 32 16.70 -8.61 13.30
C LEU A 32 17.94 -8.02 13.97
N ASP A 33 19.13 -8.14 13.36
CA ASP A 33 20.36 -7.56 13.91
C ASP A 33 20.28 -6.03 13.97
N SER A 34 19.68 -5.41 12.94
CA SER A 34 19.42 -3.98 12.93
C SER A 34 18.40 -3.59 14.01
N MET A 35 17.33 -4.37 14.20
CA MET A 35 16.34 -4.15 15.25
C MET A 35 16.90 -4.31 16.66
N ILE A 36 17.88 -5.20 16.85
CA ILE A 36 18.58 -5.39 18.13
C ILE A 36 19.37 -4.12 18.51
N LEU A 37 20.01 -3.46 17.55
CA LEU A 37 20.73 -2.20 17.78
C LEU A 37 19.75 -1.07 18.13
N GLU A 38 18.68 -0.92 17.37
CA GLU A 38 17.64 0.09 17.65
C GLU A 38 16.96 -0.16 19.01
N ALA A 39 16.72 -1.43 19.37
CA ALA A 39 16.17 -1.80 20.67
C ALA A 39 17.11 -1.44 21.84
N GLU A 40 18.43 -1.49 21.63
CA GLU A 40 19.42 -1.06 22.63
C GLU A 40 19.26 0.41 22.99
N ASP A 41 19.15 1.27 21.98
CA ASP A 41 19.02 2.73 22.15
C ASP A 41 17.68 3.13 22.79
N MET A 42 16.65 2.28 22.67
CA MET A 42 15.33 2.50 23.26
C MET A 42 15.23 2.08 24.73
N LEU A 43 16.13 1.23 25.23
CA LEU A 43 16.11 0.76 26.61
C LEU A 43 16.81 1.75 27.52
N ALA A 44 16.08 2.21 28.55
CA ALA A 44 16.68 3.07 29.57
C ALA A 44 17.77 2.31 30.35
N PRO A 45 18.83 3.01 30.82
CA PRO A 45 19.81 2.42 31.73
C PRO A 45 19.12 1.77 32.93
N SER A 46 19.48 0.53 33.24
CA SER A 46 18.82 -0.26 34.29
C SER A 46 19.85 -1.01 35.13
N ASP A 47 19.69 -0.99 36.45
CA ASP A 47 20.46 -1.82 37.40
C ASP A 47 19.98 -3.29 37.42
N ALA A 48 19.29 -3.72 36.35
CA ALA A 48 18.75 -5.05 36.26
C ALA A 48 19.86 -6.05 35.89
N GLU A 49 19.64 -7.33 36.21
CA GLU A 49 20.54 -8.39 35.80
C GLU A 49 20.72 -8.40 34.28
N TYR A 50 21.96 -8.56 33.82
CA TYR A 50 22.31 -8.55 32.39
C TYR A 50 21.42 -9.48 31.55
N ALA A 51 21.14 -10.68 32.04
CA ALA A 51 20.26 -11.64 31.35
C ALA A 51 18.84 -11.11 31.12
N LEU A 52 18.29 -10.36 32.08
CA LEU A 52 16.97 -9.74 31.97
C LEU A 52 16.98 -8.59 30.95
N VAL A 53 18.06 -7.81 30.91
CA VAL A 53 18.24 -6.71 29.95
C VAL A 53 18.35 -7.28 28.53
N GLU A 54 19.17 -8.31 28.32
CA GLU A 54 19.31 -8.98 27.03
C GLU A 54 18.00 -9.61 26.56
N GLN A 55 17.23 -10.24 27.46
CA GLN A 55 15.93 -10.78 27.11
C GLN A 55 14.96 -9.67 26.64
N ARG A 56 14.87 -8.56 27.38
CA ARG A 56 14.01 -7.42 27.02
C ARG A 56 14.40 -6.82 25.67
N LYS A 57 15.71 -6.70 25.40
CA LYS A 57 16.26 -6.24 24.12
C LYS A 57 15.81 -7.15 22.98
N PHE A 58 15.95 -8.46 23.16
CA PHE A 58 15.55 -9.44 22.16
C PHE A 58 14.04 -9.43 21.90
N ASP A 59 13.22 -9.40 22.95
CA ASP A 59 11.75 -9.35 22.83
C ASP A 59 11.30 -8.07 22.10
N LEU A 60 11.91 -6.92 22.44
CA LEU A 60 11.64 -5.65 21.78
C LEU A 60 12.03 -5.68 20.30
N ALA A 61 13.21 -6.20 19.98
CA ALA A 61 13.70 -6.33 18.61
C ALA A 61 12.79 -7.24 17.76
N LEU A 62 12.30 -8.34 18.35
CA LEU A 62 11.35 -9.25 17.68
C LEU A 62 10.04 -8.51 17.34
N GLN A 63 9.47 -7.78 18.30
CA GLN A 63 8.25 -7.02 18.10
C GLN A 63 8.43 -5.96 17.00
N MET A 64 9.54 -5.22 17.02
CA MET A 64 9.82 -4.20 16.00
C MET A 64 10.02 -4.84 14.62
N ALA A 65 10.71 -5.98 14.54
CA ALA A 65 10.89 -6.73 13.30
C ALA A 65 9.55 -7.18 12.70
N GLU A 66 8.62 -7.69 13.51
CA GLU A 66 7.28 -8.06 13.05
C GLU A 66 6.50 -6.85 12.52
N GLN A 67 6.52 -5.72 13.26
CA GLN A 67 5.86 -4.49 12.85
C GLN A 67 6.43 -3.94 11.54
N TYR A 68 7.75 -3.98 11.38
CA TYR A 68 8.43 -3.53 10.16
C TYR A 68 8.15 -4.43 8.96
N ARG A 69 8.08 -5.75 9.15
CA ARG A 69 7.66 -6.67 8.07
C ARG A 69 6.23 -6.40 7.62
N ALA A 70 5.31 -6.18 8.56
CA ALA A 70 3.93 -5.81 8.24
C ALA A 70 3.87 -4.49 7.45
N LEU A 71 4.65 -3.48 7.88
CA LEU A 71 4.80 -2.20 7.18
C LEU A 71 5.32 -2.39 5.74
N ARG A 72 6.40 -3.16 5.55
CA ARG A 72 6.98 -3.43 4.23
C ARG A 72 5.98 -4.15 3.34
N SER A 73 5.30 -5.17 3.86
CA SER A 73 4.25 -5.89 3.13
C SER A 73 3.14 -4.94 2.67
N GLN A 74 2.64 -4.07 3.56
CA GLN A 74 1.68 -3.03 3.20
C GLN A 74 2.19 -2.09 2.11
N TRP A 75 3.46 -1.68 2.18
CA TRP A 75 4.07 -0.82 1.17
C TRP A 75 4.16 -1.50 -0.19
N HIS A 76 4.59 -2.77 -0.24
CA HIS A 76 4.66 -3.56 -1.49
C HIS A 76 3.30 -3.72 -2.15
N TRP A 77 2.24 -3.95 -1.35
CA TRP A 77 0.87 -3.94 -1.86
C TRP A 77 0.50 -2.60 -2.50
N GLY A 78 0.87 -1.48 -1.89
CA GLY A 78 0.67 -0.15 -2.47
C GLY A 78 1.42 0.03 -3.78
N ASP A 79 2.67 -0.44 -3.87
CA ASP A 79 3.48 -0.39 -5.09
C ASP A 79 2.87 -1.24 -6.21
N SER A 80 2.45 -2.47 -5.91
CA SER A 80 1.72 -3.35 -6.82
C SER A 80 0.44 -2.69 -7.35
N VAL A 81 -0.37 -2.08 -6.48
CA VAL A 81 -1.62 -1.40 -6.90
C VAL A 81 -1.32 -0.19 -7.79
N LEU A 82 -0.38 0.68 -7.43
CA LEU A 82 -0.03 1.83 -8.27
C LEU A 82 0.60 1.40 -9.60
N GLY A 83 1.41 0.34 -9.60
CA GLY A 83 1.96 -0.26 -10.81
C GLY A 83 0.86 -0.82 -11.72
N TRP A 84 -0.11 -1.52 -11.16
CA TRP A 84 -1.27 -2.04 -11.88
C TRP A 84 -2.15 -0.92 -12.46
N ILE A 85 -2.41 0.15 -11.70
CA ILE A 85 -3.11 1.33 -12.21
C ILE A 85 -2.38 1.87 -13.44
N ARG A 86 -1.05 1.95 -13.40
CA ARG A 86 -0.26 2.44 -14.53
C ARG A 86 -0.42 1.56 -15.77
N GLN A 87 -0.43 0.24 -15.59
CA GLN A 87 -0.67 -0.71 -16.68
C GLN A 87 -2.09 -0.55 -17.25
N CYS A 88 -3.10 -0.38 -16.39
CA CYS A 88 -4.47 -0.12 -16.82
C CYS A 88 -4.57 1.15 -17.67
N GLU A 89 -3.84 2.21 -17.30
CA GLU A 89 -3.81 3.44 -18.09
C GLU A 89 -3.21 3.24 -19.47
N ILE A 90 -2.12 2.48 -19.59
CA ILE A 90 -1.54 2.11 -20.89
C ILE A 90 -2.58 1.35 -21.73
N THR A 91 -3.34 0.41 -21.13
CA THR A 91 -4.44 -0.29 -21.81
C THR A 91 -5.53 0.69 -22.25
N PHE A 92 -5.92 1.65 -21.40
CA PHE A 92 -6.92 2.66 -21.72
C PHE A 92 -6.46 3.59 -22.85
N GLU A 93 -5.18 3.93 -22.91
CA GLU A 93 -4.60 4.71 -24.01
C GLU A 93 -4.75 3.99 -25.36
N CYS A 94 -4.67 2.66 -25.37
CA CYS A 94 -4.85 1.87 -26.58
C CYS A 94 -6.33 1.73 -27.03
N GLU A 95 -7.30 1.91 -26.12
CA GLU A 95 -8.73 1.77 -26.42
C GLU A 95 -9.46 3.13 -26.54
N GLU A 96 -9.96 3.49 -27.72
CA GLU A 96 -10.60 4.80 -27.96
C GLU A 96 -11.76 5.13 -26.99
N VAL A 97 -12.51 4.11 -26.57
CA VAL A 97 -13.65 4.26 -25.64
C VAL A 97 -13.16 4.62 -24.23
N LEU A 98 -12.05 4.01 -23.78
CA LEU A 98 -11.53 4.17 -22.43
C LEU A 98 -10.55 5.35 -22.32
N ARG A 99 -9.87 5.71 -23.42
CA ARG A 99 -8.95 6.86 -23.47
C ARG A 99 -9.58 8.16 -22.98
N LYS A 100 -10.89 8.33 -23.20
CA LYS A 100 -11.66 9.51 -22.75
C LYS A 100 -11.83 9.59 -21.23
N LEU A 101 -11.56 8.50 -20.52
CA LEU A 101 -11.62 8.40 -19.06
C LEU A 101 -10.28 8.75 -18.40
N LEU A 102 -9.20 8.85 -19.19
CA LEU A 102 -7.88 9.21 -18.70
C LEU A 102 -7.80 10.72 -18.48
N HIS A 103 -7.21 11.10 -17.35
CA HIS A 103 -6.89 12.49 -17.06
C HIS A 103 -5.40 12.72 -17.36
N PRO A 104 -5.05 13.75 -18.16
CA PRO A 104 -3.70 13.98 -18.67
C PRO A 104 -2.69 14.49 -17.63
N ASP A 105 -3.11 14.80 -16.41
CA ASP A 105 -2.27 15.52 -15.44
C ASP A 105 -1.73 14.63 -14.30
N VAL A 106 -0.58 15.07 -13.77
CA VAL A 106 0.22 14.62 -12.59
C VAL A 106 0.04 13.17 -12.16
N TRP A 107 1.12 12.38 -12.22
CA TRP A 107 1.13 11.00 -11.71
C TRP A 107 1.57 10.89 -10.23
N PRO A 108 0.89 10.12 -9.38
CA PRO A 108 -0.44 9.54 -9.58
C PRO A 108 -1.55 10.56 -9.30
N HIS A 109 -2.48 10.73 -10.23
CA HIS A 109 -3.60 11.68 -10.11
C HIS A 109 -4.73 11.16 -9.21
N ALA A 110 -5.44 12.09 -8.55
CA ALA A 110 -6.53 11.80 -7.63
C ALA A 110 -7.68 10.96 -8.23
N SER A 111 -8.02 11.18 -9.51
CA SER A 111 -9.09 10.42 -10.19
C SER A 111 -8.82 8.91 -10.26
N ARG A 112 -7.56 8.49 -10.08
CA ARG A 112 -7.16 7.07 -10.08
C ARG A 112 -7.58 6.36 -8.79
N ALA A 113 -8.10 7.06 -7.78
CA ALA A 113 -8.78 6.45 -6.63
C ALA A 113 -9.98 5.58 -7.07
N SER A 114 -10.54 5.82 -8.25
CA SER A 114 -11.57 4.96 -8.88
C SER A 114 -11.10 3.53 -9.11
N PHE A 115 -9.82 3.31 -9.43
CA PHE A 115 -9.24 1.97 -9.53
C PHE A 115 -9.16 1.28 -8.17
N VAL A 116 -8.80 2.02 -7.11
CA VAL A 116 -8.78 1.48 -5.75
C VAL A 116 -10.19 1.12 -5.27
N ALA A 117 -11.18 1.95 -5.60
CA ALA A 117 -12.58 1.64 -5.37
C ALA A 117 -13.03 0.39 -6.15
N LEU A 118 -12.62 0.24 -7.41
CA LEU A 118 -12.88 -0.96 -8.21
C LEU A 118 -12.31 -2.22 -7.56
N LEU A 119 -11.09 -2.17 -7.04
CA LEU A 119 -10.48 -3.30 -6.30
C LEU A 119 -11.29 -3.65 -5.04
N ASN A 120 -11.72 -2.65 -4.28
CA ASN A 120 -12.56 -2.84 -3.09
C ASN A 120 -13.93 -3.46 -3.43
N GLU A 121 -14.59 -2.98 -4.49
CA GLU A 121 -15.87 -3.50 -4.97
C GLU A 121 -15.77 -4.93 -5.53
N LYS A 122 -14.61 -5.29 -6.09
CA LYS A 122 -14.28 -6.66 -6.50
C LYS A 122 -13.82 -7.54 -5.35
N HIS A 123 -13.80 -7.03 -4.12
CA HIS A 123 -13.39 -7.73 -2.91
C HIS A 123 -11.98 -8.31 -2.98
N VAL A 124 -11.03 -7.60 -3.60
CA VAL A 124 -9.61 -7.99 -3.57
C VAL A 124 -9.11 -7.90 -2.13
N THR A 125 -8.68 -9.05 -1.59
CA THR A 125 -8.22 -9.17 -0.21
C THR A 125 -6.73 -8.86 -0.10
N VAL A 126 -6.37 -8.01 0.86
CA VAL A 126 -4.99 -7.72 1.25
C VAL A 126 -4.76 -8.23 2.66
N PRO A 127 -3.76 -9.10 2.91
CA PRO A 127 -3.49 -9.60 4.26
C PRO A 127 -3.09 -8.48 5.22
N GLY A 128 -3.76 -8.42 6.37
CA GLY A 128 -3.37 -7.57 7.50
C GLY A 128 -3.68 -6.07 7.39
N VAL A 129 -4.06 -5.54 6.21
CA VAL A 129 -4.29 -4.10 5.98
C VAL A 129 -5.34 -3.83 4.91
N THR A 130 -5.86 -2.60 4.86
CA THR A 130 -6.78 -2.15 3.79
C THR A 130 -6.01 -1.68 2.55
N LEU A 131 -6.57 -1.84 1.34
CA LEU A 131 -6.03 -1.30 0.09
C LEU A 131 -5.74 0.20 0.16
N GLU A 132 -6.62 0.98 0.80
CA GLU A 132 -6.47 2.43 0.95
C GLU A 132 -5.19 2.78 1.71
N ASN A 133 -4.96 2.14 2.86
CA ASN A 133 -3.73 2.31 3.63
C ASN A 133 -2.49 1.81 2.86
N ALA A 134 -2.59 0.73 2.10
CA ALA A 134 -1.46 0.27 1.27
C ALA A 134 -1.07 1.33 0.24
N VAL A 135 -2.04 1.84 -0.51
CA VAL A 135 -1.83 2.92 -1.49
C VAL A 135 -1.34 4.19 -0.83
N GLY A 136 -1.97 4.62 0.27
CA GLY A 136 -1.59 5.82 1.02
C GLY A 136 -0.15 5.77 1.55
N LEU A 137 0.28 4.60 2.02
CA LEU A 137 1.66 4.41 2.45
C LEU A 137 2.63 4.57 1.28
N ARG A 138 2.30 3.97 0.13
CA ARG A 138 3.12 4.08 -1.08
C ARG A 138 3.14 5.49 -1.69
N LEU A 139 2.06 6.25 -1.53
CA LEU A 139 1.99 7.66 -1.91
C LEU A 139 2.89 8.51 -1.02
N THR A 140 3.02 8.15 0.26
CA THR A 140 3.88 8.84 1.23
C THR A 140 5.35 8.52 0.96
N PHE A 141 5.70 7.25 0.77
CA PHE A 141 7.09 6.82 0.61
C PHE A 141 7.33 6.21 -0.78
N ARG A 142 8.28 6.78 -1.52
CA ARG A 142 8.63 6.32 -2.88
C ARG A 142 9.26 4.93 -2.92
N GLN A 143 9.91 4.56 -1.84
CA GLN A 143 10.58 3.28 -1.56
C GLN A 143 10.10 2.82 -0.17
N PRO A 144 10.19 1.52 0.17
CA PRO A 144 9.89 1.10 1.53
C PRO A 144 10.80 1.89 2.48
N PRO A 145 10.25 2.55 3.52
CA PRO A 145 11.04 3.36 4.41
C PRO A 145 12.09 2.47 5.09
N PRO A 146 13.38 2.82 5.00
CA PRO A 146 14.44 2.13 5.70
C PRO A 146 14.17 2.03 7.21
N ILE A 147 14.69 0.98 7.84
CA ILE A 147 14.52 0.72 9.29
C ILE A 147 15.02 1.87 10.17
N ASP A 148 16.15 2.48 9.80
CA ASP A 148 16.79 3.61 10.48
C ASP A 148 15.96 4.91 10.43
N CYS A 149 14.92 4.97 9.59
CA CYS A 149 13.96 6.07 9.58
C CYS A 149 12.99 6.00 10.77
N PHE A 150 12.90 4.87 11.46
CA PHE A 150 12.02 4.67 12.61
C PHE A 150 12.80 4.88 13.91
N SER A 151 12.85 6.14 14.37
CA SER A 151 13.52 6.53 15.62
C SER A 151 13.02 5.82 16.89
N ASN A 152 11.85 5.18 16.85
CA ASN A 152 11.22 4.46 17.95
C ASN A 152 9.94 3.75 17.50
N GLN A 153 9.43 2.86 18.35
CA GLN A 153 8.12 2.20 18.19
C GLN A 153 6.97 3.18 17.87
N PHE A 154 7.03 4.43 18.34
CA PHE A 154 5.98 5.42 18.09
C PHE A 154 5.75 5.69 16.59
N LEU A 155 6.82 5.78 15.80
CA LEU A 155 6.69 6.01 14.35
C LEU A 155 6.07 4.81 13.62
N LEU A 156 6.31 3.59 14.11
CA LEU A 156 5.62 2.39 13.60
C LEU A 156 4.11 2.45 13.90
N TYR A 157 3.72 2.97 15.07
CA TYR A 157 2.31 3.15 15.44
C TYR A 157 1.59 4.24 14.63
N LEU A 158 2.30 5.29 14.18
CA LEU A 158 1.70 6.35 13.37
C LEU A 158 1.43 5.95 11.91
N ASN A 159 2.01 4.84 11.45
CA ASN A 159 1.95 4.42 10.06
C ASN A 159 0.52 4.36 9.50
N SER A 160 -0.42 3.76 10.23
CA SER A 160 -1.82 3.65 9.79
C SER A 160 -2.47 5.03 9.60
N THR A 161 -2.17 5.97 10.49
CA THR A 161 -2.68 7.35 10.44
C THR A 161 -2.10 8.09 9.25
N VAL A 162 -0.79 8.00 9.05
CA VAL A 162 -0.10 8.64 7.92
C VAL A 162 -0.61 8.09 6.59
N ALA A 163 -0.68 6.76 6.47
CA ALA A 163 -1.17 6.09 5.28
C ALA A 163 -2.63 6.47 4.97
N ALA A 164 -3.52 6.40 5.96
CA ALA A 164 -4.92 6.77 5.79
C ALA A 164 -5.05 8.24 5.36
N SER A 165 -4.36 9.16 6.05
CA SER A 165 -4.39 10.59 5.74
C SER A 165 -3.85 10.88 4.33
N ALA A 166 -2.76 10.23 3.93
CA ALA A 166 -2.19 10.39 2.60
C ALA A 166 -3.15 9.92 1.51
N TYR A 167 -3.77 8.75 1.67
CA TYR A 167 -4.76 8.25 0.73
C TYR A 167 -5.99 9.17 0.66
N GLN A 168 -6.56 9.56 1.81
CA GLN A 168 -7.75 10.41 1.85
C GLN A 168 -7.47 11.79 1.25
N THR A 169 -6.30 12.37 1.51
CA THR A 169 -5.89 13.63 0.89
C THR A 169 -5.80 13.46 -0.62
N TRP A 170 -5.05 12.46 -1.09
CA TRP A 170 -4.86 12.18 -2.52
C TRP A 170 -6.18 11.97 -3.25
N ALA A 171 -7.05 11.11 -2.71
CA ALA A 171 -8.32 10.75 -3.33
C ALA A 171 -9.39 11.86 -3.29
N HIS A 172 -9.13 12.97 -2.58
CA HIS A 172 -9.99 14.16 -2.53
C HIS A 172 -9.30 15.45 -3.02
N LEU A 173 -8.11 15.35 -3.64
CA LEU A 173 -7.40 16.53 -4.17
C LEU A 173 -8.20 17.26 -5.27
N ILE A 174 -9.18 16.59 -5.90
CA ILE A 174 -10.05 17.18 -6.92
C ILE A 174 -11.47 17.30 -6.34
N PRO A 175 -12.07 18.51 -6.33
CA PRO A 175 -13.39 18.75 -5.75
C PRO A 175 -14.58 18.14 -6.51
N ASP A 176 -14.37 17.61 -7.72
CA ASP A 176 -15.44 17.00 -8.51
C ASP A 176 -15.96 15.70 -7.87
N GLU A 177 -17.24 15.40 -8.09
CA GLU A 177 -17.86 14.14 -7.67
C GLU A 177 -16.97 12.95 -8.06
N ARG A 178 -16.58 12.14 -7.06
CA ARG A 178 -15.81 10.92 -7.31
C ARG A 178 -16.57 10.02 -8.27
N VAL A 179 -16.02 9.86 -9.47
CA VAL A 179 -16.60 8.97 -10.47
C VAL A 179 -15.98 7.58 -10.35
N LEU A 180 -16.84 6.56 -10.23
CA LEU A 180 -16.44 5.19 -9.96
C LEU A 180 -16.46 4.34 -11.23
N PHE A 181 -15.56 3.37 -11.33
CA PHE A 181 -15.64 2.36 -12.39
C PHE A 181 -16.72 1.33 -12.07
N PRO A 182 -17.71 1.09 -12.94
CA PRO A 182 -18.72 0.07 -12.72
C PRO A 182 -18.08 -1.33 -12.73
N PRO A 183 -18.14 -2.11 -11.63
CA PRO A 183 -17.37 -3.33 -11.47
C PRO A 183 -17.75 -4.38 -12.51
N ASN A 184 -19.01 -4.42 -12.94
CA ASN A 184 -19.48 -5.37 -13.97
C ASN A 184 -18.94 -5.08 -15.38
N ARG A 185 -18.30 -3.92 -15.60
CA ARG A 185 -17.74 -3.52 -16.90
C ARG A 185 -16.23 -3.77 -17.01
N PHE A 186 -15.57 -4.21 -15.95
CA PHE A 186 -14.14 -4.46 -15.91
C PHE A 186 -13.84 -5.84 -15.31
N HIS A 187 -12.94 -6.58 -15.96
CA HIS A 187 -12.41 -7.85 -15.48
C HIS A 187 -10.88 -7.77 -15.36
N PHE A 188 -10.34 -8.48 -14.37
CA PHE A 188 -8.91 -8.71 -14.18
C PHE A 188 -8.72 -9.90 -13.25
N GLU A 189 -7.52 -10.47 -13.30
CA GLU A 189 -7.07 -11.50 -12.37
C GLU A 189 -6.11 -10.89 -11.35
N VAL A 190 -6.05 -11.48 -10.16
CA VAL A 190 -5.03 -11.18 -9.14
C VAL A 190 -4.05 -12.34 -9.14
N VAL A 191 -2.78 -12.05 -9.41
CA VAL A 191 -1.71 -13.05 -9.49
C VAL A 191 -0.72 -12.78 -8.37
N ASP A 192 -0.61 -13.74 -7.46
CA ASP A 192 0.41 -13.73 -6.42
C ASP A 192 1.74 -14.28 -6.95
N LEU A 193 2.80 -13.48 -6.86
CA LEU A 193 4.13 -13.85 -7.35
C LEU A 193 5.01 -14.50 -6.28
N THR A 194 4.47 -14.84 -5.10
CA THR A 194 5.20 -15.53 -4.02
C THR A 194 5.45 -17.03 -4.27
N ASN A 195 5.33 -17.53 -5.51
CA ASN A 195 5.56 -18.95 -5.85
C ASN A 195 7.04 -19.31 -5.96
#